data_AF-A0A2A9G660-F1
#
_entry.id   AF-A0A2A9G660-F1
#
_cell.length_a   1.000
_cell.length_b   1.000
_cell.length_c   1.000
_cell.angle_alpha   90.00
_cell.angle_beta   90.00
_cell.angle_gamma   90.00
#
_symmetry.space_group_name_H-M   'P 1'
#
loop_
_entity.id
_entity.type
_entity.pdbx_description
1 polymer ?
#
loop_
_entity_poly.entity_id
_entity_poly.type
_entity_poly.pdbx_seq_one_letter_code
_entity_poly.pdbx_strand_id
1 'polypeptide(L)'
;MQQNEFETLVKEIIQQESLAKALELLKACEEEEVAQAAESLTGQFGLADVAGEKRIYHITHQEDESGEDQEYVEHVMNEGDHLIKFTAWFFETFFEIKQKDTYSAAGKTYQQPKR
;
A
#
# COMPACT_ATOMS: atom_id res chain seq x y z
N MET A 1 10.53 -1.58 13.98
CA MET A 1 11.32 -2.06 12.82
C MET A 1 12.63 -1.30 12.62
N GLN A 2 13.76 -2.01 12.47
CA GLN A 2 15.07 -1.45 12.10
C GLN A 2 15.20 -1.30 10.57
N GLN A 3 16.14 -0.45 10.11
CA GLN A 3 16.36 -0.19 8.68
C GLN A 3 16.60 -1.47 7.85
N ASN A 4 17.40 -2.42 8.36
CA ASN A 4 17.69 -3.67 7.64
C ASN A 4 16.46 -4.58 7.51
N GLU A 5 15.60 -4.59 8.53
CA GLU A 5 14.35 -5.34 8.53
C GLU A 5 13.36 -4.73 7.54
N PHE A 6 13.27 -3.39 7.52
CA PHE A 6 12.48 -2.65 6.55
C PHE A 6 12.93 -2.93 5.11
N GLU A 7 14.23 -2.87 4.83
CA GLU A 7 14.75 -3.17 3.49
C GLU A 7 14.48 -4.59 3.04
N THR A 8 14.57 -5.55 3.97
CA THR A 8 14.29 -6.96 3.68
C THR A 8 12.81 -7.14 3.37
N LEU A 9 11.94 -6.63 4.24
CA LEU A 9 10.50 -6.68 4.08
C LEU A 9 10.05 -6.04 2.76
N VAL A 10 10.52 -4.83 2.45
CA VAL A 10 10.19 -4.15 1.20
C VAL A 10 10.60 -4.99 -0.01
N LYS A 11 11.78 -5.61 -0.01
CA LYS A 11 12.26 -6.49 -1.08
C LYS A 11 11.39 -7.74 -1.24
N GLU A 12 10.95 -8.33 -0.14
CA GLU A 12 10.08 -9.52 -0.16
C GLU A 12 8.68 -9.19 -0.68
N ILE A 13 8.12 -8.04 -0.30
CA ILE A 13 6.80 -7.59 -0.76
C ILE A 13 6.81 -7.39 -2.28
N ILE A 14 7.84 -6.73 -2.83
CA ILE A 14 7.88 -6.44 -4.27
C ILE A 14 8.16 -7.66 -5.15
N GLN A 15 8.55 -8.79 -4.55
CA GLN A 15 8.71 -10.07 -5.24
C GLN A 15 7.40 -10.87 -5.31
N GLN A 16 6.36 -10.44 -4.59
CA GLN A 16 5.07 -11.11 -4.64
C GLN A 16 4.40 -10.90 -6.01
N GLU A 17 3.52 -11.84 -6.36
CA GLU A 17 2.85 -11.84 -7.66
C GLU A 17 1.60 -10.96 -7.69
N SER A 18 1.04 -10.62 -6.53
CA SER A 18 -0.21 -9.87 -6.42
C SER A 18 -0.30 -9.08 -5.12
N LEU A 19 -1.16 -8.07 -5.10
CA LEU A 19 -1.44 -7.26 -3.92
C LEU A 19 -2.01 -8.10 -2.77
N ALA A 20 -2.81 -9.11 -3.07
CA ALA A 20 -3.33 -10.03 -2.06
C ALA A 20 -2.20 -10.78 -1.34
N LYS A 21 -1.24 -11.36 -2.08
CA LYS A 21 -0.07 -12.04 -1.50
C LYS A 21 0.85 -11.09 -0.73
N ALA A 22 1.03 -9.87 -1.25
CA ALA A 22 1.75 -8.82 -0.54
C ALA A 22 1.10 -8.46 0.80
N LEU A 23 -0.23 -8.37 0.83
CA LEU A 23 -0.99 -8.09 2.04
C LEU A 23 -0.92 -9.25 3.04
N GLU A 24 -1.00 -10.49 2.58
CA GLU A 24 -0.79 -11.69 3.42
C GLU A 24 0.59 -11.69 4.07
N LEU A 25 1.63 -11.32 3.32
CA LEU A 25 2.99 -11.20 3.84
C LEU A 25 3.07 -10.11 4.91
N LEU A 26 2.48 -8.93 4.67
CA LEU A 26 2.44 -7.84 5.64
C LEU A 26 1.70 -8.22 6.93
N LYS A 27 0.57 -8.95 6.83
CA LYS A 27 -0.18 -9.45 7.99
C LYS A 27 0.62 -10.47 8.82
N ALA A 28 1.53 -11.21 8.18
CA ALA A 28 2.40 -12.17 8.83
C ALA A 28 3.72 -11.54 9.33
N CYS A 29 3.88 -10.21 9.22
CA CYS A 29 5.07 -9.53 9.68
C CYS A 29 5.22 -9.64 11.21
N GLU A 30 6.45 -9.86 11.69
CA GLU A 30 6.73 -9.92 13.13
C GLU A 30 6.54 -8.57 13.84
N GLU A 31 6.57 -7.48 13.08
CA GLU A 31 6.31 -6.13 13.58
C GLU A 31 4.80 -5.91 13.68
N GLU A 32 4.31 -5.90 14.92
CA GLU A 32 2.88 -5.86 15.25
C GLU A 32 2.16 -4.67 14.59
N GLU A 33 2.78 -3.49 14.58
CA GLU A 33 2.19 -2.29 13.96
C GLU A 33 1.95 -2.50 12.45
N VAL A 34 2.87 -3.18 11.75
CA VAL A 34 2.75 -3.50 10.33
C VAL A 34 1.67 -4.55 10.10
N ALA A 35 1.65 -5.60 10.90
CA ALA A 35 0.64 -6.64 10.82
C ALA A 35 -0.77 -6.07 11.06
N GLN A 36 -0.94 -5.23 12.08
CA GLN A 36 -2.21 -4.58 12.41
C GLN A 36 -2.67 -3.62 11.30
N ALA A 37 -1.77 -2.80 10.77
CA ALA A 37 -2.07 -1.91 9.64
C ALA A 37 -2.53 -2.72 8.41
N ALA A 38 -1.83 -3.81 8.09
CA ALA A 38 -2.21 -4.69 6.98
C ALA A 38 -3.53 -5.44 7.22
N GLU A 39 -3.81 -5.84 8.46
CA GLU A 39 -5.08 -6.46 8.81
C GLU A 39 -6.25 -5.49 8.60
N SER A 40 -6.06 -4.20 8.95
CA SER A 40 -7.07 -3.16 8.78
C SER A 40 -7.51 -2.95 7.33
N LEU A 41 -6.60 -3.19 6.37
CA LEU A 41 -6.84 -3.05 4.93
C LEU A 41 -7.65 -4.19 4.33
N THR A 42 -7.93 -5.25 5.08
CA THR A 42 -8.67 -6.42 4.59
C THR A 42 -10.08 -6.03 4.19
N GLY A 43 -10.44 -6.29 2.93
CA GLY A 43 -11.75 -5.93 2.39
C GLY A 43 -11.91 -4.43 2.09
N GLN A 44 -10.86 -3.63 2.26
CA GLN A 44 -10.86 -2.19 1.95
C GLN A 44 -10.29 -1.88 0.57
N PHE A 45 -10.07 -2.88 -0.29
CA PHE A 45 -9.61 -2.67 -1.67
C PHE A 45 -10.75 -2.87 -2.67
N GLY A 46 -10.97 -1.87 -3.52
CA GLY A 46 -11.89 -1.91 -4.65
C GLY A 46 -11.14 -1.95 -5.99
N LEU A 47 -11.70 -2.65 -6.97
CA LEU A 47 -11.20 -2.67 -8.34
C LEU A 47 -12.20 -1.95 -9.25
N ALA A 48 -11.74 -0.98 -10.04
CA ALA A 48 -12.55 -0.30 -11.03
C ALA A 48 -11.83 -0.27 -12.39
N ASP A 49 -12.58 -0.43 -13.48
CA ASP A 49 -12.07 -0.24 -14.83
C ASP A 49 -12.21 1.23 -15.23
N VAL A 50 -11.09 1.88 -15.53
CA VAL A 50 -11.05 3.27 -15.99
C VAL A 50 -10.23 3.32 -17.27
N ALA A 51 -10.91 3.60 -18.39
CA ALA A 51 -10.30 3.68 -19.72
C ALA A 51 -9.54 2.40 -20.14
N GLY A 52 -10.00 1.22 -19.71
CA GLY A 52 -9.36 -0.06 -20.01
C GLY A 52 -8.19 -0.40 -19.08
N GLU A 53 -7.91 0.45 -18.09
CA GLU A 53 -6.99 0.14 -17.00
C GLU A 53 -7.79 -0.30 -15.77
N LYS A 54 -7.46 -1.47 -15.23
CA LYS A 54 -8.00 -1.88 -13.93
C LYS A 54 -7.22 -1.18 -12.82
N ARG A 55 -7.88 -0.29 -12.11
CA ARG A 55 -7.32 0.49 -11.01
C ARG A 55 -7.75 -0.09 -9.68
N ILE A 56 -6.80 -0.18 -8.75
CA ILE A 56 -7.01 -0.64 -7.38
C ILE A 56 -7.06 0.59 -6.48
N TYR A 57 -8.14 0.70 -5.72
CA TYR A 57 -8.41 1.79 -4.79
C TYR A 57 -8.47 1.27 -3.36
N HIS A 58 -7.96 2.05 -2.41
CA HIS A 58 -8.23 1.88 -0.99
C HIS A 58 -9.49 2.67 -0.64
N ILE A 59 -10.46 2.02 -0.02
CA ILE A 59 -11.77 2.56 0.34
C ILE A 59 -11.84 2.64 1.86
N THR A 60 -12.00 3.85 2.40
CA THR A 60 -12.22 4.08 3.82
C THR A 60 -13.56 4.76 4.05
N HIS A 61 -14.23 4.40 5.14
CA HIS A 61 -15.45 5.06 5.59
C HIS A 61 -15.11 5.81 6.87
N GLN A 62 -15.36 7.11 6.89
CA GLN A 62 -15.15 7.95 8.06
C GLN A 62 -16.41 8.79 8.29
N GLU A 63 -16.87 8.83 9.53
CA GLU A 63 -17.91 9.76 9.96
C GLU A 63 -17.34 11.18 9.95
N ASP A 64 -18.01 12.10 9.28
CA ASP A 64 -17.63 13.50 9.25
C ASP A 64 -18.09 14.28 10.49
N GLU A 65 -17.77 15.57 10.56
CA GLU A 65 -18.16 16.44 11.68
C GLU A 65 -19.69 16.61 11.84
N SER A 66 -20.47 16.19 10.84
CA SER A 66 -21.95 16.23 10.85
C SER A 66 -22.57 14.89 11.24
N GLY A 67 -21.77 13.84 11.45
CA GLY A 67 -22.26 12.50 11.72
C GLY A 67 -22.67 11.72 10.46
N GLU A 68 -22.25 12.17 9.27
CA GLU A 68 -22.52 11.48 8.01
C GLU A 68 -21.33 10.57 7.63
N ASP A 69 -21.61 9.30 7.33
CA ASP A 69 -20.63 8.37 6.78
C ASP A 69 -20.17 8.85 5.39
N GLN A 70 -18.92 9.27 5.27
CA GLN A 70 -18.29 9.61 4.00
C GLN A 70 -17.36 8.48 3.53
N GLU A 71 -17.51 8.09 2.27
CA GLU A 71 -16.61 7.16 1.58
C GLU A 71 -15.45 7.94 0.93
N TYR A 72 -14.22 7.59 1.31
CA TYR A 72 -12.99 8.10 0.73
C TYR A 72 -12.34 7.02 -0.11
N VAL A 73 -12.06 7.36 -1.37
CA VAL A 73 -11.39 6.48 -2.33
C VAL A 73 -10.02 7.04 -2.68
N GLU A 74 -8.97 6.27 -2.40
CA GLU A 74 -7.60 6.62 -2.72
C GLU A 74 -7.04 5.66 -3.77
N HIS A 75 -6.45 6.20 -4.84
CA HIS A 75 -5.83 5.35 -5.88
C HIS A 75 -4.48 4.83 -5.39
N VAL A 76 -4.33 3.50 -5.35
CA VAL A 76 -3.13 2.84 -4.83
C VAL A 76 -2.20 2.41 -5.97
N MET A 77 -2.71 1.63 -6.92
CA MET A 77 -1.97 1.16 -8.10
C MET A 77 -2.92 0.62 -9.17
N ASN A 78 -2.41 0.29 -10.35
CA ASN A 78 -3.18 -0.47 -11.35
C ASN A 78 -2.91 -1.97 -11.23
N GLU A 79 -3.84 -2.82 -11.67
CA GLU A 79 -3.60 -4.26 -11.82
C GLU A 79 -2.44 -4.48 -12.79
N GLY A 80 -1.45 -5.28 -12.38
CA GLY A 80 -0.24 -5.54 -13.16
C GLY A 80 0.88 -4.50 -12.99
N ASP A 81 0.66 -3.41 -12.24
CA ASP A 81 1.75 -2.53 -11.82
C ASP A 81 2.73 -3.25 -10.89
N HIS A 82 3.96 -2.72 -10.80
CA HIS A 82 4.89 -3.15 -9.78
C HIS A 82 4.35 -2.85 -8.36
N LEU A 83 4.39 -3.87 -7.50
CA LEU A 83 3.97 -3.78 -6.10
C LEU A 83 4.69 -2.70 -5.30
N ILE A 84 5.84 -2.20 -5.77
CA ILE A 84 6.52 -1.06 -5.15
C ILE A 84 5.61 0.17 -5.00
N LYS A 85 4.61 0.35 -5.88
CA LYS A 85 3.61 1.43 -5.73
C LYS A 85 2.75 1.22 -4.49
N PHE A 86 2.18 0.02 -4.33
CA PHE A 86 1.44 -0.37 -3.13
C PHE A 86 2.32 -0.32 -1.87
N THR A 87 3.53 -0.87 -1.93
CA THR A 87 4.46 -0.86 -0.78
C THR A 87 4.79 0.56 -0.35
N ALA A 88 5.09 1.45 -1.30
CA ALA A 88 5.38 2.85 -1.01
C ALA A 88 4.18 3.59 -0.43
N TRP A 89 2.99 3.38 -1.00
CA TRP A 89 1.74 3.92 -0.48
C TRP A 89 1.46 3.45 0.96
N PHE A 90 1.56 2.14 1.21
CA PHE A 90 1.31 1.55 2.53
C PHE A 90 2.20 2.17 3.61
N PHE A 91 3.51 2.23 3.36
CA PHE A 91 4.45 2.77 4.34
C PHE A 91 4.35 4.29 4.50
N GLU A 92 3.93 5.02 3.48
CA GLU A 92 3.66 6.45 3.60
C GLU A 92 2.39 6.72 4.41
N THR A 93 1.30 6.01 4.12
CA THR A 93 -0.01 6.21 4.76
C THR A 93 -0.02 5.80 6.22
N PHE A 94 0.60 4.67 6.57
CA PHE A 94 0.51 4.10 7.93
C PHE A 94 1.72 4.42 8.82
N PHE A 95 2.86 4.75 8.22
CA PHE A 95 4.14 4.92 8.95
C PHE A 95 4.87 6.22 8.61
N GLU A 96 4.28 7.09 7.80
CA GLU A 96 4.86 8.36 7.34
C GLU A 96 6.25 8.22 6.68
N ILE A 97 6.56 7.03 6.17
CA ILE A 97 7.81 6.77 5.44
C ILE A 97 7.63 7.29 4.02
N LYS A 98 8.46 8.27 3.65
CA LYS A 98 8.38 8.88 2.31
C LYS A 98 8.55 7.81 1.24
N GLN A 99 7.73 7.87 0.18
CA GLN A 99 7.79 6.89 -0.92
C GLN A 99 9.21 6.70 -1.46
N LYS A 100 9.99 7.78 -1.60
CA LYS A 100 11.38 7.72 -2.09
C LYS A 100 12.27 6.78 -1.25
N ASP A 101 12.02 6.69 0.06
CA ASP A 101 12.82 5.91 1.00
C ASP A 101 12.44 4.43 0.86
N THR A 102 11.16 4.13 0.68
CA THR A 102 10.67 2.78 0.32
C THR A 102 11.22 2.31 -1.04
N TYR A 103 11.27 3.18 -2.05
CA TYR A 103 11.89 2.86 -3.33
C TYR A 103 13.39 2.59 -3.21
N SER A 104 14.10 3.41 -2.43
CA SER A 104 15.52 3.20 -2.15
C SER A 104 15.76 1.86 -1.45
N ALA A 105 14.92 1.51 -0.47
CA ALA A 105 14.96 0.24 0.24
C ALA A 105 14.77 -0.97 -0.69
N ALA A 106 13.91 -0.82 -1.71
CA ALA A 106 13.72 -1.81 -2.77
C ALA A 106 14.87 -1.89 -3.79
N GLY A 107 15.88 -1.01 -3.70
CA GLY A 107 16.92 -0.86 -4.73
C GLY A 107 16.36 -0.35 -6.06
N LYS A 108 15.24 0.38 -6.04
CA LYS A 108 14.56 0.93 -7.22
C LYS A 108 14.67 2.45 -7.25
N THR A 109 14.68 3.01 -8.46
CA THR A 109 14.63 4.46 -8.64
C THR A 109 13.19 4.95 -8.52
N TYR A 110 12.93 5.87 -7.60
CA TYR A 110 11.64 6.56 -7.52
C TYR A 110 11.45 7.49 -8.72
N GLN A 111 10.37 7.28 -9.47
CA GLN A 111 9.93 8.19 -10.52
C GLN A 111 8.65 8.85 -10.01
N GLN A 112 8.73 10.14 -9.68
CA GLN A 112 7.57 10.88 -9.22
C GLN A 112 6.50 10.86 -10.32
N PRO A 113 5.25 10.47 -10.01
CA PRO A 113 4.15 10.55 -10.98
C PRO A 113 4.02 12.01 -11.44
N LYS A 114 3.91 12.22 -12.75
CA LYS A 114 3.62 13.56 -13.28
C LYS A 114 2.20 13.94 -12.85
N ARG A 115 2.08 15.06 -12.13
CA ARG A 115 0.81 15.69 -11.74
C ARG A 115 -0.01 16.08 -12.97
#